data_AF-A0A964XQZ0-F1
#
_entry.id   AF-A0A964XQZ0-F1
#
_cell.length_a   1.000
_cell.length_b   1.000
_cell.length_c   1.000
_cell.angle_alpha   90.00
_cell.angle_beta   90.00
_cell.angle_gamma   90.00
#
_symmetry.space_group_name_H-M   'P 1'
#
loop_
_entity.id
_entity.type
_entity.pdbx_description
1 polymer ?
#
loop_
_entity_poly.entity_id
_entity_poly.type
_entity_poly.pdbx_seq_one_letter_code
_entity_poly.pdbx_strand_id
1 'polypeptide(L)'
;MKSPILGSSYVIRSVNAADNRMVNLYPEVIPEGGKEPAYLQRCPGYTLRATVGSGPIRGLWTLGSYLYVVSGNGFYRLDAAFLGQTTGSLLLEGGDFILLENNNT
;
A
#
# COMPACT_ATOMS: atom_id res chain seq x y z
N MET A 1 27.37 -17.28 -16.66
CA MET A 1 25.95 -17.51 -16.99
C MET A 1 25.20 -16.21 -16.71
N LYS A 2 24.60 -15.56 -17.72
CA LYS A 2 23.72 -14.40 -17.54
C LYS A 2 22.27 -14.91 -17.49
N SER A 3 21.64 -14.88 -16.33
CA SER A 3 20.20 -15.13 -16.21
C SER A 3 19.46 -13.81 -16.45
N PRO A 4 18.49 -13.74 -17.37
CA PRO A 4 17.71 -12.53 -17.57
C PRO A 4 16.84 -12.27 -16.34
N ILE A 5 17.15 -11.23 -15.57
CA ILE A 5 16.32 -10.79 -14.42
C ILE A 5 15.17 -9.85 -14.84
N LEU A 6 15.21 -9.36 -16.08
CA LEU A 6 14.28 -8.39 -16.67
C LEU A 6 13.68 -8.97 -17.96
N GLY A 7 12.92 -10.06 -17.84
CA GLY A 7 12.34 -10.76 -18.98
C GLY A 7 11.37 -11.87 -18.58
N SER A 8 10.82 -12.57 -19.57
CA SER A 8 9.84 -13.64 -19.38
C SER A 8 10.38 -14.76 -18.48
N SER A 9 9.61 -15.09 -17.44
CA SER A 9 9.80 -16.31 -16.65
C SER A 9 8.88 -17.38 -17.22
N TYR A 10 9.41 -18.56 -17.52
CA TYR A 10 8.61 -19.70 -17.99
C TYR A 10 9.08 -20.98 -17.31
N VAL A 11 8.14 -21.74 -16.75
CA VAL A 11 8.42 -23.01 -16.08
C VAL A 11 8.66 -24.09 -17.13
N ILE A 12 9.93 -24.38 -17.41
CA ILE A 12 10.35 -25.55 -18.20
C ILE A 12 10.44 -26.75 -17.23
N ARG A 13 10.33 -27.99 -17.73
CA ARG A 13 10.53 -29.24 -16.95
C ARG A 13 11.78 -29.22 -16.05
N SER A 14 12.82 -28.48 -16.43
CA SER A 14 14.02 -28.30 -15.62
C SER A 14 13.93 -27.01 -14.79
N VAL A 15 13.71 -27.16 -13.48
CA VAL A 15 13.64 -26.06 -12.50
C VAL A 15 14.92 -25.23 -12.40
N ASN A 16 16.08 -25.80 -12.74
CA ASN A 16 17.37 -25.08 -12.72
C ASN A 16 17.56 -24.12 -13.92
N ALA A 17 16.70 -24.18 -14.94
CA ALA A 17 16.92 -23.44 -16.19
C ALA A 17 16.23 -22.07 -16.22
N ALA A 18 15.09 -21.88 -15.53
CA ALA A 18 14.37 -20.60 -15.46
C ALA A 18 13.23 -20.62 -14.43
N ASP A 19 13.54 -20.53 -13.13
CA ASP A 19 12.54 -20.26 -12.09
C ASP A 19 12.86 -18.95 -11.37
N ASN A 20 12.48 -17.83 -12.00
CA ASN A 20 12.64 -16.51 -11.42
C ASN A 20 11.29 -16.02 -10.89
N ARG A 21 11.21 -15.77 -9.58
CA ARG A 21 10.07 -15.14 -8.90
C ARG A 21 10.46 -13.76 -8.39
N MET A 22 9.67 -12.74 -8.73
CA MET A 22 9.77 -11.41 -8.12
C MET A 22 8.86 -11.34 -6.88
N VAL A 23 9.41 -10.93 -5.73
CA VAL A 23 8.66 -10.70 -4.48
C VAL A 23 9.00 -9.30 -3.98
N ASN A 24 8.00 -8.43 -3.84
CA ASN A 24 8.17 -7.06 -3.33
C ASN A 24 9.17 -6.23 -4.13
N LEU A 25 9.22 -6.45 -5.45
CA LEU A 25 10.10 -5.76 -6.40
C LEU A 25 9.30 -5.42 -7.66
N TYR A 26 9.55 -4.26 -8.25
CA TYR A 26 9.02 -3.91 -9.58
C TYR A 26 10.14 -3.40 -10.49
N PRO A 27 10.06 -3.64 -11.82
CA PRO A 27 11.03 -3.13 -12.77
C PRO A 27 10.75 -1.66 -13.10
N GLU A 28 11.79 -0.82 -13.05
CA GLU A 28 11.77 0.56 -13.54
C GLU A 28 12.67 0.67 -14.77
N VAL A 29 12.11 1.16 -15.88
CA VAL A 29 12.79 1.27 -17.18
C VAL A 29 13.75 2.45 -17.17
N ILE A 30 14.97 2.25 -17.67
CA ILE A 30 15.95 3.34 -17.81
C ILE A 30 15.64 4.12 -19.10
N PRO A 31 15.30 5.43 -19.03
CA PRO A 31 14.83 6.19 -20.19
C PRO A 31 15.85 6.34 -21.35
N GLU A 32 17.15 6.25 -21.05
CA GLU A 32 18.25 6.48 -22.03
C GLU A 32 19.05 5.22 -22.40
N GLY A 33 18.50 4.01 -22.20
CA GLY A 33 19.12 2.80 -22.74
C GLY A 33 20.51 2.53 -22.15
N GLY A 34 20.60 2.54 -20.81
CA GLY A 34 21.81 2.15 -20.08
C GLY A 34 22.25 0.71 -20.39
N LYS A 35 23.34 0.25 -19.76
CA LYS A 35 23.89 -1.10 -19.96
C LYS A 35 22.89 -2.24 -19.72
N GLU A 36 21.85 -1.99 -18.93
CA GLU A 36 20.72 -2.88 -18.72
C GLU A 36 19.41 -2.08 -18.95
N PRO A 37 18.34 -2.71 -19.45
CA PRO A 37 17.12 -2.01 -19.90
C PRO A 37 16.26 -1.43 -18.75
N ALA A 38 16.44 -1.94 -17.53
CA ALA A 38 15.69 -1.56 -16.34
C ALA A 38 16.49 -1.94 -15.08
N TYR A 39 16.01 -1.55 -13.91
CA TYR A 39 16.48 -2.08 -12.62
C TYR A 39 15.29 -2.43 -11.73
N LEU A 40 15.51 -3.25 -10.70
CA LEU A 40 14.46 -3.62 -9.77
C LEU A 40 14.50 -2.68 -8.57
N GLN A 41 13.39 -1.97 -8.33
CA GLN A 41 13.21 -1.20 -7.11
C GLN A 41 12.52 -2.07 -6.05
N ARG A 42 12.95 -1.97 -4.79
CA ARG A 42 12.26 -2.61 -3.66
C ARG A 42 10.93 -1.90 -3.41
N CYS A 43 9.88 -2.69 -3.20
CA CYS A 43 8.59 -2.27 -2.66
C CYS A 43 8.29 -3.12 -1.42
N PRO A 44 8.97 -2.87 -0.28
CA PRO A 44 8.67 -3.58 0.97
C PRO A 44 7.17 -3.48 1.29
N GLY A 45 6.55 -4.58 1.68
CA GLY A 45 5.15 -4.58 2.09
C GLY A 45 4.94 -3.72 3.34
N TYR A 46 3.75 -3.14 3.47
CA TYR A 46 3.37 -2.40 4.67
C TYR A 46 3.26 -3.35 5.87
N THR A 47 3.77 -2.94 7.03
CA THR A 47 3.52 -3.66 8.30
C THR A 47 2.20 -3.19 8.89
N LEU A 48 1.32 -4.12 9.26
CA LEU A 48 0.09 -3.79 9.97
C LEU A 48 0.44 -3.13 11.31
N ARG A 49 0.02 -1.87 11.51
CA ARG A 49 0.24 -1.11 12.74
C ARG A 49 -0.92 -1.21 13.72
N ALA A 50 -2.15 -1.13 13.22
CA ALA A 50 -3.36 -1.22 14.04
C ALA A 50 -4.56 -1.66 13.20
N THR A 51 -5.53 -2.28 13.86
CA THR A 51 -6.86 -2.56 13.31
C THR A 51 -7.85 -1.58 13.91
N VAL A 52 -8.60 -0.87 13.06
CA VAL A 52 -9.51 0.20 13.48
C VAL A 52 -10.92 -0.12 13.01
N GLY A 53 -11.85 -0.28 13.95
CA GLY A 53 -13.24 -0.64 13.67
C GLY A 53 -13.39 -2.05 13.09
N SER A 54 -14.59 -2.36 12.60
CA SER A 54 -14.96 -3.64 11.98
C SER A 54 -15.21 -3.56 10.47
N GLY A 55 -15.22 -2.34 9.91
CA GLY A 55 -15.55 -2.10 8.51
C GLY A 55 -14.31 -1.88 7.65
N PRO A 56 -14.49 -1.78 6.32
CA PRO A 56 -13.41 -1.34 5.44
C PRO A 56 -12.97 0.07 5.82
N ILE A 57 -11.68 0.35 5.71
CA ILE A 57 -11.15 1.70 5.83
C ILE A 57 -11.58 2.48 4.59
N ARG A 58 -12.37 3.54 4.76
CA ARG A 58 -12.93 4.34 3.67
C ARG A 58 -12.26 5.71 3.51
N GLY A 59 -11.44 6.10 4.48
CA GLY A 59 -10.73 7.38 4.47
C GLY A 59 -9.70 7.42 5.60
N LEU A 60 -8.55 8.02 5.29
CA LEU A 60 -7.45 8.25 6.23
C LEU A 60 -6.96 9.68 6.05
N TRP A 61 -6.77 10.40 7.15
CA TRP A 61 -6.23 11.75 7.11
C TRP A 61 -5.45 12.10 8.37
N THR A 62 -4.30 12.73 8.21
CA THR A 62 -3.49 13.21 9.34
C THR A 62 -3.74 14.69 9.57
N LEU A 63 -4.08 15.06 10.80
CA LEU A 63 -4.22 16.46 11.20
C LEU A 63 -3.57 16.66 12.58
N GLY A 64 -2.56 17.51 12.64
CA GLY A 64 -1.73 17.70 13.83
C GLY A 64 -1.00 16.41 14.21
N SER A 65 -1.12 16.00 15.47
CA SER A 65 -0.50 14.78 16.00
C SER A 65 -1.40 13.53 15.95
N TYR A 66 -2.54 13.62 15.27
CA TYR A 66 -3.54 12.56 15.23
C TYR A 66 -3.81 12.06 13.81
N LEU A 67 -4.13 10.77 13.72
CA LEU A 67 -4.64 10.13 12.50
C LEU A 67 -6.16 9.96 12.64
N TYR A 68 -6.89 10.49 11.68
CA TYR A 68 -8.33 10.33 11.55
C TYR A 68 -8.63 9.22 10.56
N VAL A 69 -9.52 8.31 10.97
CA VAL A 69 -9.81 7.08 10.24
C VAL A 69 -11.32 6.90 10.16
N VAL A 70 -11.81 6.68 8.94
CA VAL A 70 -13.17 6.21 8.72
C VAL A 70 -13.11 4.70 8.51
N SER A 71 -13.77 3.95 9.38
CA SER A 71 -13.91 2.49 9.26
C SER A 71 -15.39 2.12 9.32
N GLY A 72 -15.92 1.60 8.22
CA GLY A 72 -17.38 1.45 8.06
C GLY A 72 -18.09 2.77 8.38
N ASN A 73 -19.05 2.74 9.31
CA ASN A 73 -19.76 3.93 9.79
C ASN A 73 -19.09 4.61 11.00
N GLY A 74 -17.96 4.12 11.49
CA GLY A 74 -17.25 4.71 12.62
C GLY A 74 -16.23 5.76 12.18
N PHE A 75 -16.16 6.86 12.91
CA PHE A 75 -15.11 7.87 12.80
C PHE A 75 -14.20 7.81 14.02
N TYR A 76 -12.93 7.52 13.78
CA TYR A 76 -11.94 7.26 14.82
C TYR A 76 -10.83 8.29 14.75
N ARG A 77 -10.30 8.63 15.93
CA ARG A 77 -9.07 9.41 16.07
C ARG A 77 -8.05 8.54 16.79
N LEU A 78 -6.88 8.42 16.19
CA LEU A 78 -5.74 7.63 16.67
C LEU A 78 -4.61 8.57 17.08
N ASP A 79 -3.97 8.26 18.20
CA ASP A 79 -2.72 8.89 18.64
C ASP A 79 -1.48 8.28 17.97
N ALA A 80 -0.29 8.75 18.33
CA ALA A 80 0.98 8.24 17.81
C ALA A 80 1.26 6.76 18.19
N ALA A 81 0.56 6.22 19.20
CA ALA A 81 0.61 4.80 19.54
C ALA A 81 -0.41 3.97 18.73
N PHE A 82 -1.14 4.60 17.79
CA PHE A 82 -2.19 4.01 16.97
C PHE A 82 -3.35 3.43 17.81
N LEU A 83 -3.58 3.97 19.01
CA LEU A 83 -4.72 3.60 19.83
C LEU A 83 -5.93 4.43 19.42
N GLY A 84 -6.96 3.75 18.90
CA GLY A 84 -8.17 4.40 18.39
C GLY A 84 -9.21 4.61 19.48
N GLN A 85 -9.68 5.85 19.63
CA GLN A 85 -10.90 6.17 20.38
C GLN A 85 -11.99 6.59 19.39
N THR A 86 -13.19 6.01 19.51
CA THR A 86 -14.34 6.40 18.68
C THR A 86 -14.67 7.85 18.98
N THR A 87 -14.54 8.72 17.98
CA THR A 87 -14.79 10.16 18.10
C THR A 87 -16.20 10.53 17.62
N GLY A 88 -16.80 9.70 16.74
CA GLY A 88 -18.18 9.87 16.28
C GLY A 88 -18.64 8.74 15.36
N SER A 89 -19.89 8.83 14.89
CA SER A 89 -20.47 7.95 13.88
C SER A 89 -20.90 8.74 12.64
N LEU A 90 -20.70 8.14 11.48
CA LEU A 90 -21.08 8.65 10.17
C LEU A 90 -22.35 7.90 9.71
N LEU A 91 -23.47 8.61 9.68
CA LEU A 91 -24.70 8.15 9.03
C LEU A 91 -24.67 8.61 7.58
N LEU A 92 -24.10 7.79 6.72
CA LEU A 92 -24.09 8.03 5.28
C LEU A 92 -25.09 7.08 4.62
N GLU A 93 -25.80 7.58 3.62
CA GLU A 93 -26.75 6.78 2.81
C GLU A 93 -26.03 5.75 1.93
N GLY A 94 -24.70 5.87 1.76
CA GLY A 94 -23.85 4.98 0.96
C GLY A 94 -22.54 4.56 1.65
N GLY A 95 -22.08 3.36 1.30
CA GLY A 95 -20.85 2.72 1.81
C GLY A 95 -19.56 3.18 1.13
N ASP A 96 -19.59 4.31 0.41
CA ASP A 96 -18.52 4.73 -0.51
C ASP A 96 -17.30 5.36 0.20
N PHE A 97 -16.24 5.61 -0.58
CA PHE A 97 -15.03 6.30 -0.16
C PHE A 97 -15.34 7.70 0.41
N ILE A 98 -14.59 8.11 1.43
CA ILE A 98 -14.73 9.42 2.07
C ILE A 98 -13.47 10.25 1.83
N LEU A 99 -13.65 11.43 1.25
CA LEU A 99 -12.64 12.49 1.25
C LEU A 99 -12.62 13.17 2.63
N LEU A 100 -11.44 13.22 3.23
CA LEU A 100 -11.17 13.95 4.46
C LEU A 100 -10.14 15.04 4.12
N GLU A 101 -10.44 16.29 4.46
CA GLU A 101 -9.55 17.43 4.23
C GLU A 101 -9.60 18.41 5.41
N ASN A 102 -8.55 19.21 5.57
CA ASN A 102 -8.58 20.38 6.43
C ASN A 102 -9.14 21.59 5.64
N ASN A 103 -9.74 22.55 6.34
CA ASN A 103 -10.32 23.76 5.73
C ASN A 103 -9.28 24.77 5.17
N ASN A 104 -8.16 24.29 4.63
CA ASN A 104 -7.20 25.06 3.85
C ASN A 104 -6.74 26.40 4.48
N THR A 105 -6.36 26.35 5.76
CA THR A 105 -5.42 27.32 6.37
C THR A 105 -4.00 26.80 6.30
#